data_AF-A0A8S2B5H3-F1
#
_entry.id   AF-A0A8S2B5H3-F1
#
_cell.length_a   1.000
_cell.length_b   1.000
_cell.length_c   1.000
_cell.angle_alpha   90.00
_cell.angle_beta   90.00
_cell.angle_gamma   90.00
#
_symmetry.space_group_name_H-M   'P 1'
#
loop_
_entity.id
_entity.type
_entity.pdbx_description
1 polymer ?
#
loop_
_entity_poly.entity_id
_entity_poly.type
_entity_poly.pdbx_seq_one_letter_code
_entity_poly.pdbx_strand_id
1 'polypeptide(L)'
;MAASSSVRPTTTGPQVFINFRGKDVRNGFLSFLEPAMREANINVFIDKHEVVGTDLVNLFVRIQESRVAVVIFSKDYTSSEWCLDELAQIKDCIDQGGLNVIPIFYKLAPSSVEELKGGFGDSFRVLKCKYKDEPERTQKWEEALKSIPKIKGLTLSEKSDRNEREFMNETIFEIQRSLSQIAVKGNPKVESNSLGGFMVPARRLVITHAENPEKWTWSAIYDRPHKADIEIATMINTHSLIKINGDFHTRKLIPGKKYEVVFLVRLDDTSLGWKNDVTLTLKLVMGDKTGNEKEKKLYLDEYIGENWVDILVGEFEAPPKKDDAKIFFSMYQYVDTDKKSGLVVKGFAIRPA
;
A
#
# COMPACT_ATOMS: atom_id res chain seq x y z
N MET A 1 12.64 41.30 3.56
CA MET A 1 11.48 40.59 2.97
C MET A 1 11.76 39.10 3.08
N ALA A 2 11.27 38.45 4.14
CA ALA A 2 11.45 37.01 4.33
C ALA A 2 10.43 36.28 3.44
N ALA A 3 10.92 35.51 2.47
CA ALA A 3 10.07 34.67 1.63
C ALA A 3 9.54 33.50 2.47
N SER A 4 8.22 33.47 2.66
CA SER A 4 7.49 32.38 3.28
C SER A 4 7.72 31.09 2.50
N SER A 5 8.32 30.08 3.14
CA SER A 5 8.42 28.74 2.57
C SER A 5 7.03 28.09 2.58
N SER A 6 6.37 28.11 1.43
CA SER A 6 5.22 27.23 1.20
C SER A 6 5.74 25.80 1.06
N VAL A 7 5.62 25.02 2.14
CA VAL A 7 5.77 23.56 2.09
C VAL A 7 4.70 23.05 1.13
N ARG A 8 5.11 22.63 -0.07
CA ARG A 8 4.22 21.94 -1.01
C ARG A 8 3.91 20.56 -0.42
N PRO A 9 2.63 20.13 -0.35
CA PRO A 9 2.30 18.81 0.18
C PRO A 9 2.88 17.72 -0.73
N THR A 10 3.74 16.88 -0.19
CA THR A 10 4.11 15.60 -0.79
C THR A 10 2.87 14.71 -0.85
N THR A 11 2.41 14.36 -2.04
CA THR A 11 1.22 13.51 -2.27
C THR A 11 1.53 12.03 -2.07
N THR A 12 1.97 11.65 -0.86
CA THR A 12 1.85 10.28 -0.37
C THR A 12 0.61 10.24 0.52
N GLY A 13 -0.44 9.53 0.09
CA GLY A 13 -1.63 9.32 0.92
C GLY A 13 -1.27 8.69 2.28
N PRO A 14 -2.13 8.82 3.30
CA PRO A 14 -1.88 8.24 4.62
C PRO A 14 -1.76 6.72 4.53
N GLN A 15 -0.89 6.13 5.36
CA GLN A 15 -0.81 4.67 5.50
C GLN A 15 -1.87 4.16 6.47
N VAL A 16 -2.20 4.97 7.49
CA VAL A 16 -3.16 4.64 8.54
C VAL A 16 -4.21 5.74 8.64
N PHE A 17 -5.49 5.35 8.64
CA PHE A 17 -6.61 6.23 8.96
C PHE A 17 -7.10 5.96 10.38
N ILE A 18 -7.29 6.99 11.21
CA ILE A 18 -7.88 6.85 12.55
C ILE A 18 -9.24 7.50 12.58
N ASN A 19 -10.25 6.67 12.85
CA ASN A 19 -11.63 7.04 13.03
C ASN A 19 -12.00 6.90 14.51
N PHE A 20 -12.46 7.97 15.14
CA PHE A 20 -12.78 7.99 16.56
C PHE A 20 -13.74 9.12 16.92
N ARG A 21 -14.27 9.06 18.15
CA ARG A 21 -15.02 10.15 18.75
C ARG A 21 -14.73 10.24 20.24
N GLY A 22 -14.94 11.43 20.80
CA GLY A 22 -14.94 11.67 22.24
C GLY A 22 -13.69 12.41 22.71
N LYS A 23 -13.91 13.38 23.59
CA LYS A 23 -12.85 14.22 24.16
C LYS A 23 -11.83 13.40 24.96
N ASP A 24 -12.31 12.36 25.65
CA ASP A 24 -11.47 11.48 26.46
C ASP A 24 -10.48 10.69 25.61
N VAL A 25 -10.88 10.27 24.40
CA VAL A 25 -9.99 9.62 23.43
C VAL A 25 -8.97 10.62 22.91
N ARG A 26 -9.43 11.82 22.51
CA ARG A 26 -8.60 12.88 21.94
C ARG A 26 -7.50 13.35 22.88
N ASN A 27 -7.89 13.75 24.09
CA ASN A 27 -6.98 14.38 25.04
C ASN A 27 -6.14 13.36 25.81
N GLY A 28 -6.67 12.14 25.98
CA GLY A 28 -5.96 11.02 26.58
C GLY A 28 -5.22 10.21 25.53
N PHE A 29 -5.76 9.03 25.20
CA PHE A 29 -5.08 8.01 24.38
C PHE A 29 -4.46 8.53 23.07
N LEU A 30 -5.20 9.33 22.30
CA LEU A 30 -4.77 9.77 20.97
C LEU A 30 -3.68 10.85 21.01
N SER A 31 -3.66 11.69 22.05
CA SER A 31 -2.65 12.75 22.21
C SER A 31 -1.23 12.20 22.33
N PHE A 32 -1.11 10.97 22.84
CA PHE A 32 0.15 10.23 22.91
C PHE A 32 0.36 9.27 21.74
N LEU A 33 -0.71 8.65 21.22
CA LEU A 33 -0.62 7.72 20.10
C LEU A 33 -0.16 8.43 18.81
N GLU A 34 -0.68 9.63 18.50
CA GLU A 34 -0.31 10.38 17.29
C GLU A 34 1.21 10.64 17.19
N PRO A 35 1.88 11.25 18.19
CA PRO A 35 3.34 11.43 18.17
C PRO A 35 4.09 10.10 18.05
N ALA A 36 3.70 9.08 18.81
CA ALA A 36 4.41 7.81 18.84
C ALA A 36 4.33 7.06 17.49
N MET A 37 3.22 7.17 16.76
CA MET A 37 3.12 6.65 15.38
C MET A 37 4.03 7.42 14.42
N ARG A 38 4.12 8.75 14.55
CA ARG A 38 5.01 9.57 13.72
C ARG A 38 6.48 9.27 14.00
N GLU A 39 6.87 9.11 15.26
CA GLU A 39 8.22 8.67 15.66
C GLU A 39 8.57 7.29 15.09
N ALA A 40 7.57 6.41 14.96
CA ALA A 40 7.70 5.12 14.30
C ALA A 40 7.67 5.17 12.76
N ASN A 41 7.76 6.36 12.15
CA ASN A 41 7.68 6.61 10.70
C ASN A 41 6.38 6.09 10.04
N ILE A 42 5.25 6.13 10.76
CA ILE A 42 3.94 5.75 10.23
C ILE A 42 3.22 7.02 9.76
N ASN A 43 2.91 7.11 8.47
CA ASN A 43 2.10 8.22 7.94
C ASN A 43 0.64 8.03 8.35
N VAL A 44 0.18 8.80 9.34
CA VAL A 44 -1.16 8.68 9.90
C VAL A 44 -2.03 9.89 9.56
N PHE A 45 -3.25 9.63 9.11
CA PHE A 45 -4.31 10.62 9.04
C PHE A 45 -5.29 10.39 10.19
N ILE A 46 -5.56 11.45 10.94
CA ILE A 46 -6.45 11.42 12.09
C ILE A 46 -7.65 12.28 11.76
N ASP A 47 -8.83 11.70 11.89
CA ASP A 47 -10.05 12.49 11.87
C ASP A 47 -10.09 13.44 13.09
N LYS A 48 -9.98 14.76 12.85
CA LYS A 48 -10.04 15.79 13.90
C LYS A 48 -11.42 16.46 14.01
N HIS A 49 -12.52 15.88 13.50
CA HIS A 49 -13.90 16.46 13.40
C HIS A 49 -14.63 16.86 14.72
N GLU A 50 -13.99 17.61 15.63
CA GLU A 50 -14.72 18.50 16.54
C GLU A 50 -15.02 19.87 15.91
N VAL A 51 -14.47 20.17 14.72
CA VAL A 51 -14.67 21.43 14.01
C VAL A 51 -15.44 21.17 12.71
N VAL A 52 -16.65 21.71 12.63
CA VAL A 52 -17.51 21.72 11.43
C VAL A 52 -16.75 22.43 10.30
N GLY A 53 -16.61 21.79 9.13
CA GLY A 53 -16.05 22.44 7.94
C GLY A 53 -14.94 21.70 7.19
N THR A 54 -14.76 20.40 7.42
CA THR A 54 -13.85 19.58 6.59
C THR A 54 -14.64 18.90 5.47
N ASP A 55 -14.13 18.96 4.24
CA ASP A 55 -14.77 18.39 3.05
C ASP A 55 -14.80 16.85 3.15
N LEU A 56 -16.00 16.29 3.35
CA LEU A 56 -16.25 14.85 3.47
C LEU A 56 -15.69 14.06 2.28
N VAL A 57 -15.66 14.69 1.09
CA VAL A 57 -15.10 14.07 -0.13
C VAL A 57 -13.61 13.78 0.05
N ASN A 58 -12.86 14.69 0.69
CA ASN A 58 -11.43 14.48 0.93
C ASN A 58 -11.19 13.36 1.94
N LEU A 59 -12.06 13.24 2.95
CA LEU A 59 -11.94 12.22 3.99
C LEU A 59 -12.12 10.80 3.45
N PHE A 60 -13.12 10.59 2.59
CA PHE A 60 -13.34 9.28 1.96
C PHE A 60 -12.16 8.89 1.06
N VAL A 61 -11.55 9.85 0.36
CA VAL A 61 -10.31 9.61 -0.38
C VAL A 61 -9.19 9.17 0.56
N ARG A 62 -9.04 9.79 1.74
CA ARG A 62 -8.03 9.36 2.74
C ARG A 62 -8.27 7.96 3.28
N ILE A 63 -9.53 7.55 3.45
CA ILE A 63 -9.87 6.17 3.85
C ILE A 63 -9.46 5.19 2.75
N GLN A 64 -9.73 5.51 1.49
CA GLN A 64 -9.38 4.67 0.33
C GLN A 64 -7.87 4.59 0.08
N GLU A 65 -7.14 5.68 0.29
CA GLU A 65 -5.67 5.71 0.18
C GLU A 65 -4.98 4.94 1.32
N SER A 66 -5.66 4.76 2.46
CA SER A 66 -5.10 4.09 3.63
C SER A 66 -5.02 2.58 3.45
N ARG A 67 -3.97 1.98 4.03
CA ARG A 67 -3.78 0.51 4.04
C ARG A 67 -4.40 -0.12 5.28
N VAL A 68 -4.42 0.64 6.38
CA VAL A 68 -5.00 0.23 7.66
C VAL A 68 -5.94 1.33 8.15
N ALA A 69 -7.13 0.97 8.61
CA ALA A 69 -7.97 1.85 9.41
C ALA A 69 -8.05 1.35 10.86
N VAL A 70 -7.87 2.27 11.81
CA VAL A 70 -8.02 2.04 13.24
C VAL A 70 -9.32 2.69 13.66
N VAL A 71 -10.26 1.87 14.12
CA VAL A 71 -11.60 2.32 14.55
C VAL A 71 -11.64 2.28 16.07
N ILE A 72 -11.70 3.44 16.72
CA ILE A 72 -11.69 3.53 18.19
C ILE A 72 -13.12 3.71 18.68
N PHE A 73 -13.77 2.61 19.03
CA PHE A 73 -15.07 2.61 19.68
C PHE A 73 -14.95 3.12 21.11
N SER A 74 -15.65 4.21 21.39
CA SER A 74 -15.75 4.86 22.69
C SER A 74 -17.23 5.10 23.04
N LYS A 75 -17.51 5.52 24.28
CA LYS A 75 -18.88 5.84 24.73
C LYS A 75 -19.61 6.84 23.83
N ASP A 76 -18.89 7.80 23.24
CA ASP A 76 -19.47 8.91 22.47
C ASP A 76 -19.50 8.63 20.97
N TYR A 77 -19.02 7.47 20.52
CA TYR A 77 -18.84 7.15 19.10
C TYR A 77 -20.12 7.25 18.28
N THR A 78 -21.21 6.64 18.74
CA THR A 78 -22.51 6.61 18.06
C THR A 78 -23.32 7.90 18.18
N SER A 79 -22.77 8.94 18.82
CA SER A 79 -23.39 10.27 18.88
C SER A 79 -23.10 11.14 17.64
N SER A 80 -22.20 10.69 16.76
CA SER A 80 -21.72 11.44 15.60
C SER A 80 -22.14 10.76 14.29
N GLU A 81 -23.02 11.39 13.52
CA GLU A 81 -23.39 10.91 12.19
C GLU A 81 -22.18 10.76 11.27
N TRP A 82 -21.20 11.66 11.33
CA TRP A 82 -20.00 11.60 10.52
C TRP A 82 -19.10 10.40 10.87
N CYS A 83 -18.92 10.10 12.16
CA CYS A 83 -18.13 8.93 12.54
C CYS A 83 -18.79 7.63 12.05
N LEU A 84 -20.13 7.59 11.96
CA LEU A 84 -20.87 6.45 11.43
C LEU A 84 -20.83 6.38 9.89
N ASP A 85 -20.85 7.52 9.19
CA ASP A 85 -20.63 7.57 7.75
C ASP A 85 -19.23 7.06 7.38
N GLU A 86 -18.21 7.49 8.13
CA GLU A 86 -16.85 6.97 8.00
C GLU A 86 -16.76 5.47 8.28
N LEU A 87 -17.44 4.99 9.32
CA LEU A 87 -17.48 3.57 9.64
C LEU A 87 -18.11 2.75 8.50
N ALA A 88 -19.19 3.26 7.90
CA ALA A 88 -19.82 2.64 6.74
C ALA A 88 -18.86 2.63 5.53
N GLN A 89 -18.15 3.73 5.27
CA GLN A 89 -17.16 3.77 4.20
C GLN A 89 -15.98 2.82 4.43
N ILE A 90 -15.49 2.73 5.68
CA ILE A 90 -14.46 1.77 6.08
C ILE A 90 -14.94 0.35 5.82
N LYS A 91 -16.19 0.03 6.16
CA LYS A 91 -16.79 -1.27 5.85
C LYS A 91 -16.83 -1.54 4.35
N ASP A 92 -17.27 -0.59 3.53
CA ASP A 92 -17.28 -0.74 2.08
C ASP A 92 -15.87 -1.03 1.53
N CYS A 93 -14.83 -0.37 2.06
CA CYS A 93 -13.43 -0.63 1.70
C CYS A 93 -12.92 -2.01 2.16
N ILE A 94 -13.36 -2.50 3.34
CA ILE A 94 -13.06 -3.87 3.80
C ILE A 94 -13.70 -4.89 2.85
N ASP A 95 -14.97 -4.70 2.50
CA ASP A 95 -15.73 -5.64 1.66
C ASP A 95 -15.14 -5.71 0.23
N GLN A 96 -14.55 -4.62 -0.25
CA GLN A 96 -13.77 -4.56 -1.50
C GLN A 96 -12.35 -5.15 -1.37
N GLY A 97 -11.92 -5.52 -0.17
CA GLY A 97 -10.61 -6.11 0.10
C GLY A 97 -9.44 -5.10 0.07
N GLY A 98 -9.73 -3.80 0.06
CA GLY A 98 -8.72 -2.74 -0.06
C GLY A 98 -8.12 -2.25 1.26
N LEU A 99 -8.78 -2.55 2.39
CA LEU A 99 -8.45 -1.95 3.69
C LEU A 99 -8.44 -3.00 4.80
N ASN A 100 -7.35 -3.04 5.58
CA ASN A 100 -7.33 -3.80 6.83
C ASN A 100 -7.89 -2.93 7.96
N VAL A 101 -8.64 -3.52 8.89
CA VAL A 101 -9.19 -2.79 10.04
C VAL A 101 -8.72 -3.37 11.37
N ILE A 102 -8.38 -2.49 12.30
CA ILE A 102 -8.08 -2.80 13.70
C ILE A 102 -9.12 -2.09 14.58
N PRO A 103 -10.15 -2.80 15.07
CA PRO A 103 -11.07 -2.23 16.03
C PRO A 103 -10.41 -2.11 17.41
N ILE A 104 -10.59 -0.96 18.05
CA ILE A 104 -10.13 -0.66 19.41
C ILE A 104 -11.36 -0.36 20.26
N PHE A 105 -11.54 -1.12 21.33
CA PHE A 105 -12.60 -0.90 22.31
C PHE A 105 -12.04 -0.14 23.49
N TYR A 106 -12.23 1.18 23.50
CA TYR A 106 -11.65 2.07 24.49
C TYR A 106 -12.65 2.38 25.60
N LYS A 107 -12.36 1.87 26.81
CA LYS A 107 -13.18 2.01 28.02
C LYS A 107 -14.63 1.53 27.78
N LEU A 108 -14.76 0.50 26.95
CA LEU A 108 -16.04 -0.06 26.52
C LEU A 108 -15.88 -1.57 26.30
N ALA A 109 -16.91 -2.36 26.64
CA ALA A 109 -16.93 -3.78 26.33
C ALA A 109 -17.25 -4.03 24.84
N PRO A 110 -16.58 -4.97 24.15
CA PRO A 110 -16.90 -5.31 22.76
C PRO A 110 -18.37 -5.67 22.54
N SER A 111 -18.98 -6.41 23.47
CA SER A 111 -20.40 -6.79 23.42
C SER A 111 -21.35 -5.59 23.42
N SER A 112 -20.98 -4.48 24.08
CA SER A 112 -21.79 -3.25 24.06
C SER A 112 -21.88 -2.65 22.64
N VAL A 113 -20.84 -2.82 21.83
CA VAL A 113 -20.83 -2.40 20.41
C VAL A 113 -21.59 -3.40 19.55
N GLU A 114 -21.21 -4.68 19.64
CA GLU A 114 -21.77 -5.75 18.80
C GLU A 114 -23.29 -5.88 18.93
N GLU A 115 -23.79 -5.79 20.16
CA GLU A 115 -25.20 -5.95 20.46
C GLU A 115 -25.97 -4.63 20.49
N LEU A 116 -25.27 -3.50 20.29
CA LEU A 116 -25.82 -2.14 20.39
C LEU A 116 -26.63 -1.96 21.69
N LYS A 117 -25.97 -2.21 22.83
CA LYS A 117 -26.56 -2.16 24.17
C LYS A 117 -25.97 -1.04 25.03
N GLY A 118 -26.69 -0.68 26.09
CA GLY A 118 -26.32 0.39 27.02
C GLY A 118 -26.26 1.76 26.33
N GLY A 119 -25.57 2.72 26.95
CA GLY A 119 -25.49 4.10 26.46
C GLY A 119 -24.96 4.24 25.02
N PHE A 120 -24.11 3.31 24.57
CA PHE A 120 -23.64 3.24 23.19
C PHE A 120 -24.79 2.96 22.21
N GLY A 121 -25.61 1.95 22.52
CA GLY A 121 -26.80 1.59 21.74
C GLY A 121 -27.90 2.63 21.82
N ASP A 122 -28.12 3.23 22.99
CA ASP A 122 -29.13 4.27 23.18
C ASP A 122 -28.81 5.51 22.33
N SER A 123 -27.55 5.95 22.32
CA SER A 123 -27.09 7.07 21.48
C SER A 123 -27.29 6.77 19.99
N PHE A 124 -27.00 5.54 19.55
CA PHE A 124 -27.26 5.11 18.17
C PHE A 124 -28.75 5.14 17.82
N ARG A 125 -29.64 4.69 18.71
CA ARG A 125 -31.10 4.71 18.49
C ARG A 125 -31.63 6.13 18.36
N VAL A 126 -31.16 7.05 19.21
CA VAL A 126 -31.52 8.48 19.10
C VAL A 126 -31.10 9.03 17.73
N LEU A 127 -29.88 8.73 17.30
CA LEU A 127 -29.38 9.19 16.00
C LEU A 127 -30.14 8.54 14.83
N LYS A 128 -30.44 7.24 14.92
CA LYS A 128 -31.26 6.53 13.92
C LYS A 128 -32.66 7.13 13.79
N CYS A 129 -33.28 7.56 14.90
CA CYS A 129 -34.56 8.26 14.88
C CYS A 129 -34.47 9.64 14.21
N LYS A 130 -33.34 10.37 14.40
CA LYS A 130 -33.08 11.66 13.72
C LYS A 130 -33.01 11.48 12.19
N TYR A 131 -32.47 10.36 11.72
CA TYR A 131 -32.29 10.01 10.30
C TYR A 131 -33.28 8.96 9.79
N LYS A 132 -34.49 8.91 10.36
CA LYS A 132 -35.53 7.93 9.99
C LYS A 132 -35.94 7.99 8.51
N ASP A 133 -35.79 9.15 7.87
CA ASP A 133 -36.14 9.38 6.47
C ASP A 133 -35.00 8.98 5.51
N GLU A 134 -33.85 8.54 6.05
CA GLU A 134 -32.68 8.01 5.31
C GLU A 134 -32.41 6.55 5.71
N PRO A 135 -33.34 5.60 5.47
CA PRO A 135 -33.24 4.23 5.97
C PRO A 135 -32.01 3.49 5.44
N GLU A 136 -31.60 3.73 4.20
CA GLU A 136 -30.41 3.10 3.60
C GLU A 136 -29.12 3.49 4.34
N ARG A 137 -28.99 4.78 4.71
CA ARG A 137 -27.81 5.28 5.44
C ARG A 137 -27.74 4.70 6.84
N THR A 138 -28.86 4.73 7.57
CA THR A 138 -28.92 4.16 8.92
C THR A 138 -28.75 2.65 8.94
N GLN A 139 -29.16 1.95 7.89
CA GLN A 139 -28.91 0.52 7.71
C GLN A 139 -27.42 0.24 7.51
N LYS A 140 -26.72 0.99 6.66
CA LYS A 140 -25.26 0.86 6.49
C LYS A 140 -24.50 1.07 7.80
N TRP A 141 -24.92 2.06 8.59
CA TRP A 141 -24.34 2.28 9.93
C TRP A 141 -24.53 1.06 10.84
N GLU A 142 -25.74 0.51 10.88
CA GLU A 142 -26.05 -0.65 11.71
C GLU A 142 -25.26 -1.90 11.27
N GLU A 143 -25.15 -2.12 9.96
CA GLU A 143 -24.35 -3.22 9.41
C GLU A 143 -22.87 -3.07 9.77
N ALA A 144 -22.31 -1.87 9.67
CA ALA A 144 -20.93 -1.60 10.01
C ALA A 144 -20.63 -1.77 11.50
N LEU A 145 -21.51 -1.27 12.37
CA LEU A 145 -21.43 -1.45 13.82
C LEU A 145 -21.56 -2.94 14.24
N LYS A 146 -22.24 -3.77 13.45
CA LYS A 146 -22.36 -5.21 13.73
C LYS A 146 -21.24 -6.06 13.15
N SER A 147 -20.59 -5.63 12.07
CA SER A 147 -19.57 -6.44 11.39
C SER A 147 -18.15 -6.12 11.85
N ILE A 148 -17.80 -4.85 12.00
CA ILE A 148 -16.42 -4.43 12.30
C ILE A 148 -15.96 -4.92 13.68
N PRO A 149 -16.77 -4.87 14.75
CA PRO A 149 -16.36 -5.40 16.05
C PRO A 149 -16.03 -6.89 16.08
N LYS A 150 -16.57 -7.68 15.13
CA LYS A 150 -16.28 -9.12 15.01
C LYS A 150 -14.86 -9.40 14.49
N ILE A 151 -14.20 -8.38 13.95
CA ILE A 151 -12.79 -8.45 13.56
C ILE A 151 -11.94 -8.45 14.83
N LYS A 152 -10.89 -9.26 14.87
CA LYS A 152 -9.99 -9.32 16.03
C LYS A 152 -9.40 -7.93 16.31
N GLY A 153 -9.71 -7.38 17.47
CA GLY A 153 -9.30 -6.04 17.90
C GLY A 153 -8.53 -6.01 19.21
N LEU A 154 -8.29 -4.80 19.70
CA LEU A 154 -7.66 -4.52 21.00
C LEU A 154 -8.70 -3.95 21.96
N THR A 155 -8.65 -4.32 23.23
CA THR A 155 -9.60 -3.84 24.25
C THR A 155 -8.84 -3.24 25.43
N LEU A 156 -9.23 -2.02 25.82
CA LEU A 156 -8.85 -1.41 27.08
C LEU A 156 -10.12 -1.23 27.92
N SER A 157 -10.32 -2.07 28.93
CA SER A 157 -11.51 -1.99 29.77
C SER A 157 -11.34 -0.93 30.86
N GLU A 158 -12.43 -0.32 31.31
CA GLU A 158 -12.40 0.63 32.45
C GLU A 158 -11.88 0.00 33.75
N LYS A 159 -11.99 -1.32 33.88
CA LYS A 159 -11.63 -2.07 35.09
C LYS A 159 -10.25 -2.72 34.99
N SER A 160 -9.48 -2.44 33.93
CA SER A 160 -8.17 -3.06 33.77
C SER A 160 -7.11 -2.33 34.58
N ASP A 161 -6.24 -3.07 35.27
CA ASP A 161 -5.00 -2.54 35.87
C ASP A 161 -3.94 -2.18 34.80
N ARG A 162 -4.31 -2.29 33.52
CA ARG A 162 -3.42 -2.11 32.38
C ARG A 162 -3.08 -0.63 32.21
N ASN A 163 -1.79 -0.33 32.11
CA ASN A 163 -1.31 1.01 31.86
C ASN A 163 -1.68 1.46 30.43
N GLU A 164 -2.27 2.64 30.26
CA GLU A 164 -2.59 3.22 28.94
C GLU A 164 -1.35 3.29 28.03
N ARG A 165 -0.15 3.43 28.60
CA ARG A 165 1.12 3.39 27.86
C ARG A 165 1.45 2.02 27.29
N GLU A 166 1.20 0.94 28.03
CA GLU A 166 1.40 -0.42 27.51
C GLU A 166 0.39 -0.73 26.42
N PHE A 167 -0.86 -0.29 26.59
CA PHE A 167 -1.91 -0.43 25.59
C PHE A 167 -1.58 0.33 24.30
N MET A 168 -1.01 1.54 24.42
CA MET A 168 -0.51 2.32 23.29
C MET A 168 0.61 1.60 22.54
N ASN A 169 1.61 1.06 23.25
CA ASN A 169 2.69 0.31 22.63
C ASN A 169 2.17 -0.94 21.89
N GLU A 170 1.22 -1.65 22.47
CA GLU A 170 0.55 -2.78 21.80
C GLU A 170 -0.21 -2.32 20.55
N THR A 171 -0.89 -1.17 20.61
CA THR A 171 -1.60 -0.60 19.47
C THR A 171 -0.64 -0.28 18.33
N ILE A 172 0.49 0.37 18.61
CA ILE A 172 1.52 0.67 17.61
C ILE A 172 2.09 -0.62 17.03
N PHE A 173 2.41 -1.59 17.89
CA PHE A 173 2.91 -2.89 17.46
C PHE A 173 1.93 -3.60 16.52
N GLU A 174 0.63 -3.60 16.85
CA GLU A 174 -0.39 -4.23 16.01
C GLU A 174 -0.57 -3.50 14.67
N ILE A 175 -0.51 -2.16 14.67
CA ILE A 175 -0.53 -1.36 13.43
C ILE A 175 0.68 -1.69 12.56
N GLN A 176 1.90 -1.69 13.13
CA GLN A 176 3.12 -2.06 12.42
C GLN A 176 3.07 -3.49 11.89
N ARG A 177 2.57 -4.43 12.70
CA ARG A 177 2.37 -5.82 12.30
C ARG A 177 1.39 -5.93 11.16
N SER A 178 0.27 -5.21 11.19
CA SER A 178 -0.71 -5.17 10.11
C SER A 178 -0.08 -4.58 8.85
N LEU A 179 0.57 -3.42 8.93
CA LEU A 179 1.28 -2.81 7.81
C LEU A 179 2.36 -3.72 7.21
N SER A 180 3.09 -4.46 8.05
CA SER A 180 4.10 -5.44 7.64
C SER A 180 3.45 -6.67 7.01
N GLN A 181 2.36 -7.19 7.58
CA GLN A 181 1.59 -8.28 6.98
C GLN A 181 0.96 -7.87 5.66
N ILE A 182 0.54 -6.61 5.48
CA ILE A 182 0.09 -6.09 4.19
C ILE A 182 1.29 -5.86 3.28
N ALA A 183 2.49 -5.54 3.77
CA ALA A 183 3.70 -5.56 2.93
C ALA A 183 4.04 -6.99 2.46
N VAL A 184 3.80 -8.00 3.31
CA VAL A 184 4.02 -9.42 3.01
C VAL A 184 2.90 -10.02 2.13
N LYS A 185 1.63 -9.66 2.36
CA LYS A 185 0.43 -10.09 1.60
C LYS A 185 0.21 -9.25 0.35
N GLY A 186 0.51 -7.96 0.42
CA GLY A 186 0.62 -7.01 -0.68
C GLY A 186 1.93 -7.15 -1.44
N ASN A 187 2.57 -8.32 -1.35
CA ASN A 187 3.27 -8.90 -2.48
C ASN A 187 2.17 -9.22 -3.53
N PRO A 188 1.91 -8.31 -4.49
CA PRO A 188 0.76 -8.40 -5.38
C PRO A 188 0.73 -9.78 -6.02
N LYS A 189 -0.47 -10.36 -6.12
CA LYS A 189 -0.68 -11.48 -7.04
C LYS A 189 -0.06 -11.05 -8.35
N VAL A 190 0.94 -11.83 -8.76
CA VAL A 190 1.40 -11.81 -10.12
C VAL A 190 0.16 -12.01 -10.98
N GLU A 191 -0.29 -10.95 -11.63
CA GLU A 191 -1.49 -11.00 -12.42
C GLU A 191 -1.21 -11.83 -13.66
N SER A 192 -1.94 -12.94 -13.77
CA SER A 192 -1.97 -13.75 -14.97
C SER A 192 -2.80 -13.03 -16.01
N ASN A 193 -2.19 -12.60 -17.11
CA ASN A 193 -2.95 -12.19 -18.27
C ASN A 193 -3.65 -13.40 -18.89
N SER A 194 -4.73 -13.16 -19.64
CA SER A 194 -5.47 -14.17 -20.41
C SER A 194 -4.61 -14.98 -21.40
N LEU A 195 -3.36 -14.58 -21.63
CA LEU A 195 -2.34 -15.27 -22.42
C LEU A 195 -1.34 -16.12 -21.60
N GLY A 196 -1.52 -16.26 -20.28
CA GLY A 196 -0.66 -17.09 -19.43
C GLY A 196 0.69 -16.48 -19.06
N GLY A 197 0.85 -15.17 -19.26
CA GLY A 197 1.99 -14.37 -18.81
C GLY A 197 1.74 -13.70 -17.46
N PHE A 198 2.82 -13.27 -16.82
CA PHE A 198 2.89 -12.83 -15.43
C PHE A 198 3.64 -11.50 -15.34
N MET A 199 3.14 -10.55 -14.55
CA MET A 199 3.79 -9.24 -14.35
C MET A 199 4.36 -9.09 -12.93
N VAL A 200 5.58 -8.54 -12.85
CA VAL A 200 6.20 -8.02 -11.63
C VAL A 200 6.31 -6.50 -11.80
N PRO A 201 5.32 -5.71 -11.33
CA PRO A 201 5.30 -4.26 -11.52
C PRO A 201 6.45 -3.56 -10.79
N ALA A 202 6.77 -2.33 -11.22
CA ALA A 202 7.87 -1.53 -10.70
C ALA A 202 7.88 -1.39 -9.17
N ARG A 203 6.69 -1.29 -8.56
CA ARG A 203 6.52 -1.25 -7.08
C ARG A 203 7.02 -2.47 -6.33
N ARG A 204 7.17 -3.62 -6.99
CA ARG A 204 7.74 -4.84 -6.41
C ARG A 204 9.24 -4.96 -6.62
N LEU A 205 9.81 -4.09 -7.43
CA LEU A 205 11.22 -4.14 -7.74
C LEU A 205 12.00 -3.40 -6.64
N VAL A 206 13.20 -3.89 -6.38
CA VAL A 206 14.19 -3.16 -5.58
C VAL A 206 14.92 -2.23 -6.53
N ILE A 207 14.51 -0.96 -6.54
CA ILE A 207 15.11 0.11 -7.35
C ILE A 207 16.00 0.95 -6.44
N THR A 208 17.21 1.24 -6.90
CA THR A 208 18.18 2.01 -6.12
C THR A 208 17.68 3.45 -5.90
N HIS A 209 17.58 3.85 -4.64
CA HIS A 209 17.09 5.16 -4.20
C HIS A 209 15.64 5.49 -4.59
N ALA A 210 14.79 4.50 -4.81
CA ALA A 210 13.40 4.71 -5.23
C ALA A 210 12.55 5.47 -4.19
N GLU A 211 13.02 5.51 -2.94
CA GLU A 211 12.46 6.27 -1.83
C GLU A 211 12.81 7.76 -1.87
N ASN A 212 13.82 8.16 -2.65
CA ASN A 212 14.25 9.55 -2.75
C ASN A 212 13.45 10.30 -3.83
N PRO A 213 12.59 11.25 -3.46
CA PRO A 213 11.72 11.97 -4.39
C PRO A 213 12.48 12.95 -5.30
N GLU A 214 13.76 13.24 -5.04
CA GLU A 214 14.63 13.99 -5.96
C GLU A 214 15.19 13.12 -7.08
N LYS A 215 15.18 11.79 -6.90
CA LYS A 215 15.72 10.83 -7.86
C LYS A 215 14.64 10.10 -8.65
N TRP A 216 13.51 9.79 -8.01
CA TRP A 216 12.41 9.05 -8.62
C TRP A 216 11.05 9.67 -8.27
N THR A 217 10.12 9.63 -9.21
CA THR A 217 8.69 9.87 -8.97
C THR A 217 7.90 8.61 -9.29
N TRP A 218 6.71 8.52 -8.69
CA TRP A 218 5.76 7.44 -8.93
C TRP A 218 4.47 8.02 -9.48
N SER A 219 3.90 7.36 -10.48
CA SER A 219 2.60 7.73 -11.06
C SER A 219 1.83 6.48 -11.46
N ALA A 220 0.51 6.59 -11.51
CA ALA A 220 -0.36 5.51 -11.96
C ALA A 220 -0.66 5.68 -13.45
N ILE A 221 -0.59 4.57 -14.20
CA ILE A 221 -1.08 4.49 -15.58
C ILE A 221 -2.11 3.38 -15.67
N TYR A 222 -3.14 3.60 -16.48
CA TYR A 222 -4.11 2.54 -16.77
C TYR A 222 -3.49 1.52 -17.71
N ASP A 223 -3.28 0.29 -17.23
CA ASP A 223 -2.72 -0.78 -18.04
C ASP A 223 -3.82 -1.60 -18.73
N ARG A 224 -4.02 -1.36 -20.03
CA ARG A 224 -5.09 -1.99 -20.80
C ARG A 224 -5.10 -3.54 -20.75
N PRO A 225 -3.96 -4.25 -20.85
CA PRO A 225 -3.92 -5.71 -20.78
C PRO A 225 -4.42 -6.26 -19.44
N HIS A 226 -4.18 -5.53 -18.35
CA HIS A 226 -4.52 -5.91 -16.99
C HIS A 226 -5.83 -5.29 -16.48
N LYS A 227 -6.37 -4.30 -17.20
CA LYS A 227 -7.56 -3.51 -16.84
C LYS A 227 -7.49 -2.95 -15.41
N ALA A 228 -6.31 -2.54 -15.01
CA ALA A 228 -6.03 -2.01 -13.68
C ALA A 228 -5.03 -0.87 -13.78
N ASP A 229 -5.05 0.03 -12.80
CA ASP A 229 -4.03 1.05 -12.64
C ASP A 229 -2.75 0.40 -12.12
N ILE A 230 -1.64 0.60 -12.84
CA ILE A 230 -0.31 0.14 -12.46
C ILE A 230 0.56 1.34 -12.15
N GLU A 231 1.24 1.29 -11.01
CA GLU A 231 2.24 2.28 -10.65
C GLU A 231 3.55 2.06 -11.41
N ILE A 232 4.02 3.14 -12.05
CA ILE A 232 5.30 3.21 -12.76
C ILE A 232 6.29 4.11 -12.00
N ALA A 233 7.58 3.80 -12.11
CA ALA A 233 8.64 4.62 -11.52
C ALA A 233 9.32 5.45 -12.62
N THR A 234 9.34 6.77 -12.47
CA THR A 234 9.99 7.69 -13.41
C THR A 234 11.22 8.30 -12.79
N MET A 235 12.39 8.11 -13.41
CA MET A 235 13.65 8.65 -12.97
C MET A 235 13.72 10.15 -13.29
N ILE A 236 13.81 10.97 -12.25
CA ILE A 236 14.02 12.41 -12.37
C ILE A 236 15.48 12.67 -12.71
N ASN A 237 16.38 12.16 -11.86
CA ASN A 237 17.80 12.40 -11.95
C ASN A 237 18.61 11.48 -11.02
N THR A 238 19.73 10.92 -11.49
CA THR A 238 20.72 10.28 -10.62
C THR A 238 22.15 10.44 -11.16
N HIS A 239 23.11 10.53 -10.24
CA HIS A 239 24.56 10.44 -10.51
C HIS A 239 25.17 9.16 -9.88
N SER A 240 24.33 8.29 -9.35
CA SER A 240 24.72 7.08 -8.62
C SER A 240 24.53 5.85 -9.50
N LEU A 241 25.10 4.71 -9.06
CA LEU A 241 24.82 3.42 -9.70
C LEU A 241 23.30 3.18 -9.76
N ILE A 242 22.84 2.59 -10.85
CA ILE A 242 21.44 2.20 -10.99
C ILE A 242 21.41 0.69 -10.88
N LYS A 243 20.60 0.19 -9.95
CA LYS A 243 20.29 -1.23 -9.83
C LYS A 243 18.80 -1.40 -9.63
N ILE A 244 18.19 -2.22 -10.47
CA ILE A 244 16.78 -2.60 -10.46
C ILE A 244 16.73 -4.11 -10.41
N ASN A 245 16.24 -4.67 -9.32
CA ASN A 245 16.14 -6.12 -9.14
C ASN A 245 14.70 -6.55 -8.94
N GLY A 246 14.36 -7.73 -9.45
CA GLY A 246 13.16 -8.44 -9.05
C GLY A 246 13.43 -9.93 -8.95
N ASP A 247 12.51 -10.61 -8.29
CA ASP A 247 12.49 -12.06 -8.20
C ASP A 247 11.09 -12.60 -8.51
N PHE A 248 11.05 -13.86 -8.92
CA PHE A 248 9.80 -14.54 -9.25
C PHE A 248 9.88 -16.03 -8.94
N HIS A 249 8.81 -16.55 -8.36
CA HIS A 249 8.73 -17.95 -7.96
C HIS A 249 8.11 -18.81 -9.07
N THR A 250 8.83 -19.82 -9.54
CA THR A 250 8.43 -20.59 -10.74
C THR A 250 7.23 -21.51 -10.51
N ARG A 251 6.79 -21.73 -9.26
CA ARG A 251 5.60 -22.55 -8.91
C ARG A 251 4.31 -22.18 -9.64
N LYS A 252 4.21 -20.94 -10.14
CA LYS A 252 3.06 -20.44 -10.89
C LYS A 252 3.11 -20.77 -12.38
N LEU A 253 4.26 -21.22 -12.88
CA LEU A 253 4.49 -21.52 -14.29
C LEU A 253 4.03 -22.94 -14.64
N ILE A 254 3.84 -23.19 -15.93
CA ILE A 254 3.58 -24.53 -16.46
C ILE A 254 4.94 -25.24 -16.60
N PRO A 255 5.19 -26.36 -15.88
CA PRO A 255 6.48 -27.07 -15.96
C PRO A 255 6.82 -27.52 -17.37
N GLY A 256 8.10 -27.48 -17.73
CA GLY A 256 8.62 -27.86 -19.05
C GLY A 256 8.30 -26.87 -20.18
N LYS A 257 7.54 -25.80 -19.89
CA LYS A 257 7.26 -24.75 -20.86
C LYS A 257 8.37 -23.70 -20.84
N LYS A 258 8.76 -23.21 -22.01
CA LYS A 258 9.71 -22.10 -22.15
C LYS A 258 9.03 -20.77 -21.86
N TYR A 259 9.75 -19.92 -21.15
CA TYR A 259 9.35 -18.56 -20.80
C TYR A 259 10.47 -17.59 -21.13
N GLU A 260 10.07 -16.41 -21.60
CA GLU A 260 10.94 -15.25 -21.70
C GLU A 260 10.64 -14.27 -20.57
N VAL A 261 11.69 -13.58 -20.12
CA VAL A 261 11.61 -12.46 -19.19
C VAL A 261 11.95 -11.19 -19.97
N VAL A 262 11.03 -10.23 -19.97
CA VAL A 262 11.18 -8.93 -20.63
C VAL A 262 11.11 -7.80 -19.62
N PHE A 263 11.98 -6.82 -19.76
CA PHE A 263 11.99 -5.59 -18.97
C PHE A 263 11.18 -4.52 -19.69
N LEU A 264 10.11 -4.03 -19.05
CA LEU A 264 9.15 -3.10 -19.62
C LEU A 264 9.48 -1.69 -19.19
N VAL A 265 9.99 -0.91 -20.13
CA VAL A 265 10.48 0.45 -19.88
C VAL A 265 10.11 1.40 -21.00
N ARG A 266 10.23 2.69 -20.72
CA ARG A 266 10.20 3.78 -21.70
C ARG A 266 11.30 4.77 -21.35
N LEU A 267 11.94 5.36 -22.35
CA LEU A 267 12.83 6.50 -22.14
C LEU A 267 12.21 7.72 -22.82
N ASP A 268 11.90 8.75 -22.04
CA ASP A 268 11.34 9.98 -22.58
C ASP A 268 12.33 10.66 -23.53
N ASP A 269 11.87 11.42 -24.52
CA ASP A 269 12.70 12.11 -25.53
C ASP A 269 13.79 13.01 -24.91
N THR A 270 13.57 13.48 -23.68
CA THR A 270 14.48 14.32 -22.92
C THR A 270 15.44 13.51 -22.01
N SER A 271 15.52 12.19 -22.19
CA SER A 271 16.40 11.32 -21.42
C SER A 271 17.88 11.63 -21.67
N LEU A 272 18.68 11.58 -20.62
CA LEU A 272 20.11 11.90 -20.66
C LEU A 272 20.92 10.82 -19.94
N GLY A 273 22.20 10.69 -20.32
CA GLY A 273 23.18 9.84 -19.61
C GLY A 273 23.14 8.35 -19.91
N TRP A 274 22.49 7.92 -21.00
CA TRP A 274 22.29 6.50 -21.37
C TRP A 274 23.24 5.96 -22.45
N LYS A 275 24.37 6.65 -22.70
CA LYS A 275 25.35 6.28 -23.74
C LYS A 275 26.20 5.05 -23.40
N ASN A 276 26.29 4.71 -22.12
CA ASN A 276 27.00 3.53 -21.66
C ASN A 276 26.07 2.33 -21.63
N ASP A 277 26.64 1.13 -21.76
CA ASP A 277 25.86 -0.10 -21.72
C ASP A 277 25.27 -0.34 -20.32
N VAL A 278 24.06 -0.89 -20.29
CA VAL A 278 23.47 -1.48 -19.10
C VAL A 278 23.62 -2.99 -19.16
N THR A 279 23.78 -3.62 -18.00
CA THR A 279 23.81 -5.08 -17.90
C THR A 279 22.47 -5.58 -17.38
N LEU A 280 21.85 -6.47 -18.16
CA LEU A 280 20.69 -7.25 -17.77
C LEU A 280 21.13 -8.64 -17.35
N THR A 281 20.58 -9.16 -16.25
CA THR A 281 20.87 -10.52 -15.80
C THR A 281 19.59 -11.31 -15.57
N LEU A 282 19.63 -12.60 -15.89
CA LEU A 282 18.62 -13.59 -15.53
C LEU A 282 19.31 -14.77 -14.86
N LYS A 283 18.93 -15.06 -13.62
CA LYS A 283 19.47 -16.16 -12.82
C LYS A 283 18.35 -17.08 -12.37
N LEU A 284 18.41 -18.35 -12.73
CA LEU A 284 17.54 -19.39 -12.20
C LEU A 284 18.27 -20.09 -11.04
N VAL A 285 17.66 -20.09 -9.86
CA VAL A 285 18.18 -20.74 -8.65
C VAL A 285 17.22 -21.85 -8.22
N MET A 286 17.74 -23.07 -8.11
CA MET A 286 17.02 -24.25 -7.65
C MET A 286 17.08 -24.35 -6.10
N GLY A 287 16.26 -25.22 -5.50
CA GLY A 287 16.17 -25.37 -4.05
C GLY A 287 17.46 -25.84 -3.38
N ASP A 288 18.33 -26.53 -4.12
CA ASP A 288 19.68 -26.94 -3.70
C ASP A 288 20.74 -25.83 -3.85
N LYS A 289 20.31 -24.62 -4.22
CA LYS A 289 21.14 -23.43 -4.49
C LYS A 289 22.05 -23.55 -5.72
N THR A 290 21.91 -24.61 -6.52
CA THR A 290 22.50 -24.62 -7.85
C THR A 290 21.74 -23.64 -8.75
N GLY A 291 22.45 -22.98 -9.66
CA GLY A 291 21.81 -22.01 -10.52
C GLY A 291 22.64 -21.63 -11.72
N ASN A 292 21.95 -21.23 -12.78
CA ASN A 292 22.54 -20.75 -14.01
C ASN A 292 22.21 -19.27 -14.16
N GLU A 293 23.23 -18.48 -14.48
CA GLU A 293 23.14 -17.04 -14.67
C GLU A 293 23.48 -16.71 -16.11
N LYS A 294 22.64 -15.87 -16.73
CA LYS A 294 22.84 -15.32 -18.06
C LYS A 294 22.92 -13.82 -17.93
N GLU A 295 23.89 -13.22 -18.60
CA GLU A 295 24.07 -11.77 -18.66
C GLU A 295 24.00 -11.30 -20.11
N LYS A 296 23.45 -10.10 -20.30
CA LYS A 296 23.36 -9.42 -21.59
C LYS A 296 23.62 -7.94 -21.40
N LYS A 297 24.48 -7.36 -22.25
CA LYS A 297 24.74 -5.92 -22.30
C LYS A 297 23.99 -5.30 -23.47
N LEU A 298 23.47 -4.09 -23.28
CA LEU A 298 22.82 -3.30 -24.34
C LEU A 298 22.88 -1.81 -24.02
N TYR A 299 22.64 -0.98 -25.02
CA TYR A 299 22.59 0.47 -24.88
C TYR A 299 21.13 0.94 -24.79
N LEU A 300 20.79 1.73 -23.77
CA LEU A 300 19.42 2.21 -23.59
C LEU A 300 19.11 3.47 -24.41
N ASP A 301 20.15 4.18 -24.88
CA ASP A 301 19.98 5.38 -25.71
C ASP A 301 19.33 5.09 -27.07
N GLU A 302 19.47 3.88 -27.60
CA GLU A 302 18.78 3.39 -28.81
C GLU A 302 17.26 3.41 -28.69
N TYR A 303 16.71 3.46 -27.47
CA TYR A 303 15.27 3.44 -27.19
C TYR A 303 14.71 4.79 -26.75
N ILE A 304 15.51 5.87 -26.82
CA ILE A 304 15.05 7.21 -26.42
C ILE A 304 14.00 7.71 -27.42
N GLY A 305 12.85 8.13 -26.89
CA GLY A 305 11.71 8.62 -27.66
C GLY A 305 10.85 7.54 -28.30
N GLU A 306 11.22 6.27 -28.11
CA GLU A 306 10.31 5.17 -28.34
C GLU A 306 9.21 5.17 -27.27
N ASN A 307 8.08 4.54 -27.58
CA ASN A 307 7.02 4.31 -26.59
C ASN A 307 7.45 3.19 -25.61
N TRP A 308 6.52 2.49 -24.99
CA TRP A 308 6.85 1.30 -24.19
C TRP A 308 7.62 0.26 -25.01
N VAL A 309 8.78 -0.13 -24.50
CA VAL A 309 9.69 -1.12 -25.08
C VAL A 309 9.73 -2.36 -24.20
N ASP A 310 9.70 -3.53 -24.86
CA ASP A 310 9.92 -4.84 -24.25
C ASP A 310 11.40 -5.25 -24.48
N ILE A 311 12.26 -5.07 -23.49
CA ILE A 311 13.68 -5.44 -23.61
C ILE A 311 13.88 -6.88 -23.11
N LEU A 312 14.24 -7.80 -24.00
CA LEU A 312 14.49 -9.20 -23.64
C LEU A 312 15.70 -9.32 -22.70
N VAL A 313 15.43 -9.81 -21.48
CA VAL A 313 16.41 -10.11 -20.44
C VAL A 313 16.98 -11.52 -20.65
N GLY A 314 16.13 -12.49 -20.96
CA GLY A 314 16.54 -13.85 -21.27
C GLY A 314 15.41 -14.88 -21.22
N GLU A 315 15.74 -16.10 -21.59
CA GLU A 315 14.82 -17.24 -21.63
C GLU A 315 15.25 -18.35 -20.67
N PHE A 316 14.25 -19.07 -20.16
CA PHE A 316 14.44 -20.27 -19.34
C PHE A 316 13.30 -21.26 -19.55
N GLU A 317 13.53 -22.52 -19.20
CA GLU A 317 12.49 -23.55 -19.13
C GLU A 317 12.00 -23.66 -17.70
N ALA A 318 10.68 -23.66 -17.50
CA ALA A 318 10.08 -23.75 -16.18
C ALA A 318 10.40 -25.11 -15.52
N PRO A 319 11.02 -25.14 -14.33
CA PRO A 319 11.39 -26.37 -13.66
C PRO A 319 10.16 -27.17 -13.19
N PRO A 320 10.32 -28.47 -12.88
CA PRO A 320 9.27 -29.29 -12.28
C PRO A 320 8.63 -28.65 -11.04
N LYS A 321 7.31 -28.81 -10.85
CA LYS A 321 6.56 -28.25 -9.70
C LYS A 321 7.09 -28.64 -8.31
N LYS A 322 7.86 -29.72 -8.23
CA LYS A 322 8.42 -30.27 -6.99
C LYS A 322 9.63 -29.46 -6.50
N ASP A 323 10.22 -28.67 -7.38
CA ASP A 323 11.44 -27.92 -7.11
C ASP A 323 11.07 -26.51 -6.61
N ASP A 324 11.60 -26.14 -5.46
CA ASP A 324 11.51 -24.77 -4.94
C ASP A 324 12.49 -23.88 -5.73
N ALA A 325 12.06 -23.43 -6.90
CA ALA A 325 12.89 -22.64 -7.80
C ALA A 325 12.43 -21.18 -7.91
N LYS A 326 13.41 -20.29 -7.93
CA LYS A 326 13.21 -18.84 -8.11
C LYS A 326 14.06 -18.35 -9.26
N ILE A 327 13.50 -17.45 -10.06
CA ILE A 327 14.28 -16.64 -10.98
C ILE A 327 14.53 -15.28 -10.35
N PHE A 328 15.72 -14.75 -10.59
CA PHE A 328 16.10 -13.39 -10.27
C PHE A 328 16.44 -12.71 -11.58
N PHE A 329 15.97 -11.48 -11.75
CA PHE A 329 16.30 -10.67 -12.90
C PHE A 329 16.69 -9.28 -12.44
N SER A 330 17.68 -8.70 -13.12
CA SER A 330 18.13 -7.36 -12.79
C SER A 330 18.54 -6.57 -14.00
N MET A 331 18.48 -5.25 -13.85
CA MET A 331 19.20 -4.29 -14.67
C MET A 331 20.15 -3.53 -13.75
N TYR A 332 21.41 -3.42 -14.13
CA TYR A 332 22.32 -2.52 -13.45
C TYR A 332 23.28 -1.82 -14.39
N GLN A 333 23.73 -0.66 -13.93
CA GLN A 333 24.79 0.11 -14.54
C GLN A 333 25.67 0.67 -13.42
N TYR A 334 26.98 0.43 -13.52
CA TYR A 334 27.95 0.94 -12.55
C TYR A 334 28.08 2.47 -12.65
N VAL A 335 28.63 3.07 -11.58
CA VAL A 335 28.80 4.52 -11.47
C VAL A 335 29.52 5.04 -12.70
N ASP A 336 28.91 6.04 -13.30
CA ASP A 336 29.39 6.77 -14.46
C ASP A 336 29.24 8.26 -14.11
N THR A 337 30.14 9.09 -14.64
CA THR A 337 30.16 10.54 -14.39
C THR A 337 28.92 11.23 -14.93
N ASP A 338 28.21 10.59 -15.87
CA ASP A 338 27.05 11.16 -16.53
C ASP A 338 25.78 11.12 -15.68
N LYS A 339 25.17 12.29 -15.57
CA LYS A 339 23.83 12.50 -15.02
C LYS A 339 22.79 11.73 -15.83
N LYS A 340 21.98 10.89 -15.15
CA LYS A 340 20.96 10.05 -15.78
C LYS A 340 19.55 10.50 -15.44
N SER A 341 18.66 10.56 -16.42
CA SER A 341 17.26 10.95 -16.25
C SER A 341 16.35 10.33 -17.32
N GLY A 342 15.04 10.34 -17.07
CA GLY A 342 14.02 10.04 -18.09
C GLY A 342 13.68 8.56 -18.28
N LEU A 343 14.35 7.64 -17.57
CA LEU A 343 13.94 6.23 -17.56
C LEU A 343 12.64 6.05 -16.77
N VAL A 344 11.63 5.52 -17.45
CA VAL A 344 10.35 5.12 -16.89
C VAL A 344 10.28 3.60 -16.84
N VAL A 345 9.96 3.06 -15.66
CA VAL A 345 9.95 1.62 -15.40
C VAL A 345 8.53 1.18 -15.09
N LYS A 346 8.03 0.22 -15.87
CA LYS A 346 6.75 -0.45 -15.61
C LYS A 346 6.92 -1.73 -14.82
N GLY A 347 7.96 -2.51 -15.10
CA GLY A 347 8.20 -3.78 -14.41
C GLY A 347 8.93 -4.80 -15.26
N PHE A 348 8.85 -6.07 -14.86
CA PHE A 348 9.27 -7.21 -15.67
C PHE A 348 8.07 -8.10 -15.96
N ALA A 349 7.94 -8.57 -17.20
CA ALA A 349 6.96 -9.58 -17.56
C ALA A 349 7.65 -10.93 -17.80
N ILE A 350 7.01 -12.00 -17.32
CA ILE A 350 7.37 -13.40 -17.58
C ILE A 350 6.26 -14.00 -18.43
N ARG A 351 6.51 -14.26 -19.70
CA ARG A 351 5.49 -14.78 -20.62
C ARG A 351 6.00 -15.99 -21.40
N PRO A 352 5.10 -16.87 -21.89
CA PRO A 352 5.47 -17.94 -22.81
C PRO A 352 6.34 -17.41 -23.95
N ALA A 353 7.47 -18.08 -24.19
CA ALA A 353 8.34 -17.84 -25.35
C ALA A 353 7.82 -18.58 -26.59
#